data_AF-A0A1M3QM58-F1
#
_entry.id   AF-A0A1M3QM58-F1
#
_cell.length_a   1.000
_cell.length_b   1.000
_cell.length_c   1.000
_cell.angle_alpha   90.00
_cell.angle_beta   90.00
_cell.angle_gamma   90.00
#
_symmetry.space_group_name_H-M   'P 1'
#
loop_
_entity.id
_entity.type
_entity.pdbx_description
1 polymer ?
#
loop_
_entity_poly.entity_id
_entity_poly.type
_entity_poly.pdbx_seq_one_letter_code
_entity_poly.pdbx_strand_id
1 'polypeptide(L)'
;MTAASDHAPFKRKEEKPIMKHRNSILVATLVVAATALPSMAQQSSGMQDMPMQNMPMHNMPMKDMMQSANAEGVGVVQAVNPDQGTITVKHQAIESIHWPAMTMTFKAAKPELLKGVEVGEHIRFGLHTQGMHGTVTWIKPVSP
;
A
#
# COMPACT_ATOMS: atom_id res chain seq x y z
N MET A 1 -33.91 55.86 19.09
CA MET A 1 -32.90 54.80 18.87
C MET A 1 -33.64 53.47 19.04
N THR A 2 -34.19 52.89 17.97
CA THR A 2 -33.60 51.75 17.20
C THR A 2 -33.36 50.52 18.09
N ALA A 3 -33.84 49.30 17.81
CA ALA A 3 -34.72 48.76 16.77
C ALA A 3 -35.19 47.35 17.17
N ALA A 4 -36.39 47.00 16.68
CA ALA A 4 -36.79 45.73 16.05
C ALA A 4 -36.60 44.38 16.76
N SER A 5 -37.74 43.74 17.03
CA SER A 5 -37.96 42.30 17.07
C SER A 5 -37.52 41.62 15.77
N ASP A 6 -36.93 40.42 15.86
CA ASP A 6 -37.06 39.39 14.82
C ASP A 6 -36.88 37.98 15.42
N HIS A 7 -38.00 37.26 15.52
CA HIS A 7 -38.03 35.81 15.66
C HIS A 7 -38.27 35.24 14.26
N ALA A 8 -37.30 34.52 13.71
CA ALA A 8 -37.49 33.69 12.52
C ALA A 8 -37.09 32.22 12.80
N PRO A 9 -37.84 31.24 12.26
CA PRO A 9 -37.76 29.83 12.64
C PRO A 9 -36.75 29.00 11.82
N PHE A 10 -36.37 27.89 12.45
CA PHE A 10 -35.91 26.61 11.91
C PHE A 10 -35.93 26.44 10.37
N LYS A 11 -34.76 26.23 9.77
CA LYS A 11 -34.62 25.49 8.52
C LYS A 11 -33.42 24.54 8.56
N ARG A 12 -33.71 23.30 8.99
CA ARG A 12 -32.91 22.09 8.75
C ARG A 12 -32.66 22.00 7.23
N LYS A 13 -31.41 22.19 6.79
CA LYS A 13 -31.03 21.87 5.41
C LYS A 13 -30.73 20.37 5.36
N GLU A 14 -31.46 19.73 4.47
CA GLU A 14 -31.58 18.29 4.28
C GLU A 14 -30.26 17.66 3.82
N GLU A 15 -29.93 16.52 4.42
CA GLU A 15 -28.97 15.56 3.88
C GLU A 15 -29.34 15.21 2.44
N LYS A 16 -28.36 15.30 1.53
CA LYS A 16 -28.41 14.61 0.25
C LYS A 16 -27.44 13.42 0.32
N PRO A 17 -27.93 12.18 0.39
CA PRO A 17 -27.09 11.00 0.37
C PRO A 17 -26.45 10.88 -1.02
N ILE A 18 -25.14 10.99 -1.10
CA ILE A 18 -24.41 10.70 -2.34
C ILE A 18 -24.46 9.19 -2.55
N MET A 19 -25.21 8.83 -3.58
CA MET A 19 -25.60 7.48 -3.93
C MET A 19 -24.35 6.64 -4.29
N LYS A 20 -24.20 5.54 -3.56
CA LYS A 20 -23.40 4.38 -3.97
C LYS A 20 -23.84 3.99 -5.38
N HIS A 21 -22.95 4.07 -6.36
CA HIS A 21 -23.24 3.63 -7.72
C HIS A 21 -23.33 2.09 -7.70
N ARG A 22 -24.57 1.61 -7.67
CA ARG A 22 -24.93 0.20 -7.72
C ARG A 22 -25.00 -0.17 -9.19
N ASN A 23 -24.02 -0.92 -9.69
CA ASN A 23 -24.09 -1.56 -11.00
C ASN A 23 -25.27 -2.54 -10.99
N SER A 24 -26.30 -2.22 -11.77
CA SER A 24 -27.57 -2.95 -11.83
C SER A 24 -27.63 -3.81 -13.10
N ILE A 25 -27.69 -5.12 -12.89
CA ILE A 25 -28.55 -6.16 -13.52
C ILE A 25 -28.59 -6.26 -15.06
N LEU A 26 -28.31 -7.46 -15.60
CA LEU A 26 -29.05 -8.23 -16.64
C LEU A 26 -28.41 -9.65 -16.72
N VAL A 27 -28.96 -10.72 -16.12
CA VAL A 27 -30.00 -11.69 -16.58
C VAL A 27 -29.50 -12.82 -17.51
N ALA A 28 -29.97 -14.05 -17.21
CA ALA A 28 -30.10 -15.30 -18.02
C ALA A 28 -29.08 -16.43 -17.76
N THR A 29 -29.32 -17.40 -16.86
CA THR A 29 -30.05 -18.70 -16.96
C THR A 29 -29.28 -19.86 -17.66
N LEU A 30 -29.24 -21.03 -16.97
CA LEU A 30 -29.45 -22.41 -17.48
C LEU A 30 -28.28 -23.46 -17.46
N VAL A 31 -28.19 -24.19 -16.34
CA VAL A 31 -28.24 -25.68 -16.16
C VAL A 31 -27.45 -26.64 -17.11
N VAL A 32 -26.50 -27.36 -16.48
CA VAL A 32 -26.09 -28.80 -16.57
C VAL A 32 -25.64 -29.42 -17.90
N ALA A 33 -24.41 -29.96 -17.92
CA ALA A 33 -24.10 -31.34 -18.36
C ALA A 33 -22.65 -31.75 -18.00
N ALA A 34 -22.51 -32.82 -17.21
CA ALA A 34 -21.24 -33.49 -16.96
C ALA A 34 -20.88 -34.42 -18.13
N THR A 35 -19.67 -34.30 -18.68
CA THR A 35 -19.02 -35.39 -19.43
C THR A 35 -17.53 -35.40 -19.11
N ALA A 36 -17.08 -36.49 -18.49
CA ALA A 36 -15.67 -36.81 -18.33
C ALA A 36 -15.24 -37.67 -19.52
N LEU A 37 -14.16 -37.27 -20.20
CA LEU A 37 -13.41 -38.12 -21.12
C LEU A 37 -11.92 -37.98 -20.81
N PRO A 38 -11.21 -39.06 -20.48
CA PRO A 38 -9.76 -39.06 -20.40
C PRO A 38 -9.18 -39.18 -21.82
N SER A 39 -8.37 -38.22 -22.25
CA SER A 39 -7.51 -38.36 -23.42
C SER A 39 -6.06 -38.42 -22.96
N MET A 40 -5.52 -39.62 -23.00
CA MET A 40 -4.11 -39.89 -22.71
C MET A 40 -3.23 -39.51 -23.91
N ALA A 41 -2.08 -38.96 -23.56
CA ALA A 41 -0.79 -38.98 -24.28
C ALA A 41 -0.67 -38.21 -25.60
N GLN A 42 0.08 -37.10 -25.54
CA GLN A 42 1.14 -36.88 -26.54
C GLN A 42 2.44 -36.47 -25.84
N GLN A 43 3.43 -37.32 -26.02
CA GLN A 43 4.84 -37.16 -25.67
C GLN A 43 5.42 -35.86 -26.24
N SER A 44 6.10 -35.10 -25.38
CA SER A 44 7.23 -34.26 -25.79
C SER A 44 8.50 -34.86 -25.23
N SER A 45 9.27 -35.48 -26.14
CA SER A 45 10.62 -35.96 -25.87
C SER A 45 11.59 -34.77 -25.85
N GLY A 46 12.43 -34.73 -24.81
CA GLY A 46 13.80 -34.23 -24.91
C GLY A 46 13.97 -32.71 -24.93
N MET A 47 14.09 -32.12 -23.73
CA MET A 47 15.14 -31.13 -23.52
C MET A 47 15.88 -31.51 -22.24
N GLN A 48 17.19 -31.56 -22.39
CA GLN A 48 18.13 -32.29 -21.58
C GLN A 48 18.14 -31.83 -20.11
N ASP A 49 18.20 -32.81 -19.22
CA ASP A 49 18.67 -32.65 -17.84
C ASP A 49 19.97 -31.83 -17.83
N MET A 50 19.86 -30.55 -17.50
CA MET A 50 20.98 -29.78 -16.97
C MET A 50 20.95 -30.02 -15.46
N PRO A 51 21.87 -30.82 -14.88
CA PRO A 51 21.92 -31.01 -13.43
C PRO A 51 22.35 -29.69 -12.78
N MET A 52 21.36 -28.89 -12.36
CA MET A 52 21.55 -27.78 -11.42
C MET A 52 21.74 -28.34 -9.99
N GLN A 53 22.46 -29.46 -9.84
CA GLN A 53 22.94 -29.93 -8.55
C GLN A 53 24.11 -29.03 -8.15
N ASN A 54 23.91 -28.27 -7.08
CA ASN A 54 24.91 -27.51 -6.33
C ASN A 54 25.01 -25.99 -6.59
N MET A 55 23.86 -25.29 -6.60
CA MET A 55 23.84 -23.89 -6.15
C MET A 55 23.26 -23.83 -4.73
N PRO A 56 24.07 -23.59 -3.68
CA PRO A 56 23.57 -23.43 -2.31
C PRO A 56 22.88 -22.07 -2.16
N MET A 57 21.64 -21.97 -2.65
CA MET A 57 20.73 -20.85 -2.32
C MET A 57 19.99 -21.09 -0.99
N HIS A 58 20.61 -21.80 -0.04
CA HIS A 58 19.92 -22.35 1.15
C HIS A 58 20.19 -21.62 2.47
N ASN A 59 20.79 -20.42 2.47
CA ASN A 59 21.12 -19.80 3.76
C ASN A 59 21.10 -18.26 3.81
N MET A 60 20.19 -17.61 3.08
CA MET A 60 19.76 -16.29 3.54
C MET A 60 18.72 -16.50 4.66
N PRO A 61 19.04 -16.18 5.93
CA PRO A 61 18.07 -16.30 7.01
C PRO A 61 16.92 -15.32 6.76
N MET A 62 15.78 -15.79 6.24
CA MET A 62 14.52 -15.04 6.22
C MET A 62 14.08 -14.57 7.63
N LYS A 63 14.70 -15.11 8.68
CA LYS A 63 14.44 -14.77 10.08
C LYS A 63 14.68 -13.28 10.37
N ASP A 64 15.65 -12.66 9.71
CA ASP A 64 15.98 -11.24 9.93
C ASP A 64 14.97 -10.31 9.21
N MET A 65 14.28 -10.80 8.18
CA MET A 65 13.23 -10.07 7.47
C MET A 65 11.87 -10.10 8.18
N MET A 66 11.73 -10.82 9.29
CA MET A 66 10.48 -10.90 10.08
C MET A 66 10.58 -10.19 11.44
N GLN A 67 11.74 -9.64 11.77
CA GLN A 67 11.94 -8.94 13.04
C GLN A 67 11.54 -7.47 12.94
N SER A 68 10.86 -7.00 13.99
CA SER A 68 10.56 -5.59 14.12
C SER A 68 11.82 -4.83 14.47
N ALA A 69 12.10 -3.75 13.74
CA ALA A 69 13.26 -2.91 13.96
C ALA A 69 12.88 -1.42 13.83
N ASN A 70 13.63 -0.57 14.50
CA ASN A 70 13.60 0.87 14.19
C ASN A 70 14.73 1.15 13.19
N ALA A 71 14.39 1.86 12.12
CA ALA A 71 15.29 2.21 11.05
C ALA A 71 15.07 3.65 10.63
N GLU A 72 16.00 4.20 9.86
CA GLU A 72 15.86 5.53 9.27
C GLU A 72 16.12 5.46 7.78
N GLY A 73 15.25 6.11 7.01
CA GLY A 73 15.37 6.21 5.56
C GLY A 73 15.54 7.65 5.11
N VAL A 74 16.13 7.81 3.94
CA VAL A 74 16.09 9.04 3.14
C VAL A 74 15.42 8.72 1.82
N GLY A 75 14.61 9.64 1.30
CA GLY A 75 13.91 9.41 0.05
C GLY A 75 13.17 10.61 -0.47
N VAL A 76 12.50 10.42 -1.60
CA VAL A 76 11.66 11.42 -2.24
C VAL A 76 10.20 11.00 -2.13
N VAL A 77 9.34 11.92 -1.71
CA VAL A 77 7.90 11.66 -1.60
C VAL A 77 7.30 11.56 -3.01
N GLN A 78 6.67 10.43 -3.30
CA GLN A 78 6.01 10.17 -4.59
C GLN A 78 4.50 10.38 -4.52
N ALA A 79 3.88 10.12 -3.36
CA ALA A 79 2.46 10.36 -3.13
C ALA A 79 2.16 10.50 -1.64
N VAL A 80 1.14 11.28 -1.29
CA VAL A 80 0.62 11.40 0.08
C VAL A 80 -0.88 11.15 0.04
N ASN A 81 -1.39 10.26 0.92
CA ASN A 81 -2.81 10.03 1.10
C ASN A 81 -3.19 10.31 2.56
N PRO A 82 -3.63 11.54 2.88
CA PRO A 82 -3.97 11.92 4.25
C PRO A 82 -5.22 11.20 4.77
N ASP A 83 -6.17 10.86 3.91
CA ASP A 83 -7.40 10.15 4.29
C ASP A 83 -7.11 8.72 4.75
N GLN A 84 -6.15 8.06 4.11
CA GLN A 84 -5.69 6.72 4.49
C GLN A 84 -4.53 6.74 5.49
N GLY A 85 -3.96 7.92 5.79
CA GLY A 85 -2.78 8.05 6.63
C GLY A 85 -1.56 7.33 6.06
N THR A 86 -1.38 7.36 4.73
CA THR A 86 -0.25 6.70 4.05
C THR A 86 0.58 7.66 3.23
N ILE A 87 1.85 7.32 3.05
CA ILE A 87 2.81 8.06 2.23
C ILE A 87 3.61 7.08 1.39
N THR A 88 3.77 7.39 0.10
CA THR A 88 4.61 6.62 -0.82
C THR A 88 5.92 7.35 -1.00
N VAL A 89 7.02 6.67 -0.71
CA VAL A 89 8.37 7.25 -0.75
C VAL A 89 9.23 6.39 -1.65
N LYS A 90 9.93 7.01 -2.60
CA LYS A 90 11.08 6.42 -3.28
C LYS A 90 12.28 6.56 -2.35
N HIS A 91 12.48 5.56 -1.50
CA HIS A 91 13.55 5.57 -0.51
C HIS A 91 14.86 5.03 -1.09
N GLN A 92 15.97 5.50 -0.55
CA GLN A 92 17.29 4.95 -0.79
C GLN A 92 17.47 3.64 -0.02
N ALA A 93 18.61 2.97 -0.19
CA ALA A 93 18.91 1.78 0.57
C ALA A 93 18.90 2.08 2.08
N ILE A 94 18.27 1.21 2.86
CA ILE A 94 18.23 1.29 4.31
C ILE A 94 19.06 0.12 4.84
N GLU A 95 20.36 0.36 5.00
CA GLU A 95 21.34 -0.68 5.34
C GLU A 95 21.03 -1.35 6.68
N SER A 96 20.48 -0.62 7.65
CA SER A 96 20.16 -1.13 9.00
C SER A 96 19.13 -2.25 9.02
N ILE A 97 18.34 -2.40 7.95
CA ILE A 97 17.32 -3.45 7.79
C ILE A 97 17.47 -4.19 6.45
N HIS A 98 18.62 -4.01 5.77
CA HIS A 98 18.94 -4.63 4.48
C HIS A 98 17.87 -4.43 3.39
N TRP A 99 17.15 -3.31 3.41
CA TRP A 99 16.20 -2.97 2.34
C TRP A 99 16.90 -2.23 1.20
N PRO A 100 16.74 -2.67 -0.06
CA PRO A 100 17.30 -1.97 -1.21
C PRO A 100 16.57 -0.65 -1.46
N ALA A 101 17.14 0.21 -2.31
CA ALA A 101 16.43 1.41 -2.77
C ALA A 101 15.20 1.01 -3.59
N MET A 102 14.01 1.44 -3.16
CA MET A 102 12.76 1.12 -3.83
C MET A 102 11.67 2.14 -3.52
N THR A 103 10.56 2.06 -4.25
CA THR A 103 9.37 2.87 -3.98
C THR A 103 8.37 2.04 -3.19
N MET A 104 8.03 2.49 -1.98
CA MET A 104 7.11 1.76 -1.12
C MET A 104 6.12 2.70 -0.42
N THR A 105 4.90 2.20 -0.21
CA THR A 105 3.87 2.88 0.57
C THR A 105 3.98 2.48 2.04
N PHE A 106 4.10 3.47 2.90
CA PHE A 106 4.18 3.32 4.34
C PHE A 106 2.95 3.91 5.01
N LYS A 107 2.57 3.31 6.14
CA LYS A 107 1.55 3.90 7.02
C LYS A 107 2.21 4.92 7.95
N ALA A 108 1.60 6.08 8.15
CA ALA A 108 2.05 7.01 9.18
C ALA A 108 1.53 6.55 10.55
N ALA A 109 2.38 6.60 11.59
CA ALA A 109 1.97 6.34 12.96
C ALA A 109 0.89 7.32 13.44
N LYS A 110 0.92 8.54 12.90
CA LYS A 110 -0.02 9.63 13.17
C LYS A 110 -0.33 10.38 11.87
N PRO A 111 -1.59 10.66 11.54
CA PRO A 111 -1.96 11.41 10.33
C PRO A 111 -1.30 12.80 10.26
N GLU A 112 -1.01 13.41 11.42
CA GLU A 112 -0.39 14.73 11.52
C GLU A 112 1.03 14.77 10.92
N LEU A 113 1.73 13.64 10.87
CA LEU A 113 3.07 13.56 10.27
C LEU A 113 3.05 13.87 8.76
N LEU A 114 1.91 13.69 8.11
CA LEU A 114 1.76 13.92 6.67
C LEU A 114 1.37 15.37 6.35
N LYS A 115 1.08 16.19 7.36
CA LYS A 115 0.68 17.59 7.15
C LYS A 115 1.87 18.41 6.67
N GLY A 116 1.70 19.09 5.55
CA GLY A 116 2.74 19.93 4.96
C GLY A 116 3.86 19.18 4.24
N VAL A 117 3.73 17.85 4.08
CA VAL A 117 4.62 17.05 3.25
C VAL A 117 4.10 17.10 1.81
N GLU A 118 4.97 17.45 0.86
CA GLU A 118 4.61 17.61 -0.54
C GLU A 118 5.20 16.51 -1.42
N VAL A 119 4.56 16.24 -2.57
CA VAL A 119 5.10 15.33 -3.57
C VAL A 119 6.32 15.97 -4.23
N GLY A 120 7.40 15.20 -4.38
CA GLY A 120 8.70 15.67 -4.85
C GLY A 120 9.64 16.12 -3.73
N GLU A 121 9.16 16.19 -2.49
CA GLU A 121 9.97 16.61 -1.35
C GLU A 121 11.01 15.55 -0.98
N HIS A 122 12.24 16.00 -0.73
CA HIS A 122 13.30 15.17 -0.17
C HIS A 122 13.14 15.14 1.35
N ILE A 123 12.99 13.94 1.91
CA ILE A 123 12.74 13.76 3.34
C ILE A 123 13.70 12.74 3.93
N ARG A 124 13.99 12.92 5.23
CA ARG A 124 14.50 11.88 6.11
C ARG A 124 13.35 11.47 7.02
N PHE A 125 13.22 10.18 7.27
CA PHE A 125 12.08 9.65 8.02
C PHE A 125 12.50 8.46 8.88
N GLY A 126 11.82 8.32 10.01
CA GLY A 126 11.96 7.15 10.87
C GLY A 126 10.93 6.09 10.50
N LEU A 127 11.35 4.84 10.50
CA LEU A 127 10.51 3.67 10.31
C LEU A 127 10.53 2.77 11.54
N HIS A 128 9.37 2.29 11.92
CA HIS A 128 9.22 1.09 12.73
C HIS A 128 8.74 -0.03 11.80
N THR A 129 9.57 -1.03 11.56
CA THR A 129 9.25 -2.17 10.71
C THR A 129 8.62 -3.29 11.53
N GLN A 130 7.74 -4.06 10.89
CA GLN A 130 7.27 -5.35 11.36
C GLN A 130 7.24 -6.28 10.15
N GLY A 131 8.31 -7.05 9.99
CA GLY A 131 8.59 -7.76 8.75
C GLY A 131 8.74 -6.80 7.57
N MET A 132 8.03 -7.04 6.47
CA MET A 132 8.03 -6.19 5.27
C MET A 132 7.18 -4.91 5.38
N HIS A 133 6.41 -4.75 6.46
CA HIS A 133 5.58 -3.56 6.65
C HIS A 133 6.36 -2.50 7.43
N GLY A 134 6.34 -1.25 6.94
CA GLY A 134 6.93 -0.11 7.64
C GLY A 134 5.88 0.89 8.09
N THR A 135 5.99 1.35 9.34
CA THR A 135 5.22 2.47 9.88
C THR A 135 6.14 3.67 10.08
N VAL A 136 5.83 4.80 9.46
CA VAL A 136 6.60 6.05 9.61
C VAL A 136 6.30 6.67 10.97
N THR A 137 7.34 6.90 11.77
CA THR A 137 7.23 7.44 13.13
C THR A 137 7.54 8.93 13.22
N TRP A 138 8.35 9.44 12.29
CA TRP A 138 8.64 10.87 12.13
C TRP A 138 9.10 11.17 10.71
N ILE A 139 8.93 12.41 10.27
CA ILE A 139 9.37 12.93 8.96
C ILE A 139 10.06 14.27 9.19
N LYS A 140 11.17 14.51 8.48
CA LYS A 140 11.87 15.80 8.43
C LYS A 140 12.23 16.12 6.98
N PRO A 141 11.96 17.33 6.48
CA PRO A 141 12.49 17.78 5.20
C PRO A 141 14.02 17.75 5.23
N VAL A 142 14.61 17.33 4.11
CA VAL A 142 16.05 17.44 3.88
C VAL A 142 16.21 18.60 2.90
N SER A 143 16.70 19.73 3.41
CA SER A 143 17.10 20.84 2.53
C SER A 143 18.21 20.35 1.58
N PRO A 144 18.15 20.72 0.29
CA PRO A 144 19.23 20.43 -0.65
C PRO A 144 20.55 21.15 -0.29
#